data_AF-A0A521W6S4-F1
#
_entry.id   AF-A0A521W6S4-F1
#
_cell.length_a   1.000
_cell.length_b   1.000
_cell.length_c   1.000
_cell.angle_alpha   90.00
_cell.angle_beta   90.00
_cell.angle_gamma   90.00
#
_symmetry.space_group_name_H-M   'P 1'
#
loop_
_entity.id
_entity.type
_entity.pdbx_description
1 polymer ?
#
loop_
_entity_poly.entity_id
_entity_poly.type
_entity_poly.pdbx_seq_one_letter_code
_entity_poly.pdbx_strand_id
1 'polypeptide(L)'
;MRRVVITGMGITSCLGNDAASVSAALATGRSGIRRVASYAEYGLRSQVAGVPVIDLPALIDRRDLRFMGDAAAYAAVAMADAIRMSGLT
;
A
#
# COMPACT_ATOMS: atom_id res chain seq x y z
N MET A 1 29.31 -17.78 -5.86
CA MET A 1 28.12 -16.90 -5.77
C MET A 1 28.09 -16.22 -4.41
N ARG A 2 27.58 -14.99 -4.29
CA ARG A 2 27.47 -14.27 -3.00
C ARG A 2 26.10 -14.55 -2.36
N ARG A 3 26.04 -14.56 -1.03
CA ARG A 3 24.77 -14.61 -0.28
C ARG A 3 24.09 -13.24 -0.33
N VAL A 4 22.77 -13.24 -0.46
CA VAL A 4 21.92 -12.04 -0.47
C VAL A 4 20.90 -12.17 0.66
N VAL A 5 20.59 -11.07 1.34
CA VAL A 5 19.66 -11.03 2.49
C VAL A 5 18.65 -9.90 2.30
N ILE A 6 17.49 -10.04 2.94
CA ILE A 6 16.46 -8.99 3.03
C ILE A 6 16.77 -8.14 4.26
N THR A 7 16.93 -6.83 4.10
CA THR A 7 17.30 -5.90 5.19
C THR A 7 16.19 -4.91 5.55
N GLY A 8 15.19 -4.75 4.68
CA GLY A 8 14.05 -3.88 4.92
C GLY A 8 12.87 -4.26 4.04
N MET A 9 11.67 -3.89 4.49
CA MET A 9 10.43 -4.09 3.76
C MET A 9 9.48 -2.93 4.02
N GLY A 10 8.60 -2.68 3.06
CA GLY A 10 7.47 -1.77 3.21
C GLY A 10 6.34 -2.23 2.32
N ILE A 11 5.12 -1.88 2.69
CA ILE A 11 3.92 -2.41 2.06
C ILE A 11 2.76 -1.42 2.15
N THR A 12 2.08 -1.23 1.03
CA THR A 12 0.79 -0.51 0.96
C THR A 12 -0.27 -1.50 0.49
N SER A 13 -1.27 -1.77 1.33
CA SER A 13 -2.24 -2.85 1.11
C SER A 13 -3.64 -2.48 1.61
N CYS A 14 -4.65 -3.20 1.13
CA CYS A 14 -6.00 -3.13 1.68
C CYS A 14 -6.11 -3.66 3.12
N LEU A 15 -5.07 -4.33 3.63
CA LEU A 15 -4.97 -4.82 5.00
C LEU A 15 -4.32 -3.80 5.97
N GLY A 16 -3.61 -2.81 5.44
CA GLY A 16 -2.79 -1.85 6.17
C GLY A 16 -1.71 -1.24 5.27
N ASN A 17 -1.14 -0.10 5.69
CA ASN A 17 -0.14 0.63 4.90
C ASN A 17 1.27 0.55 5.50
N ASP A 18 1.50 -0.44 6.35
CA ASP A 18 2.80 -0.75 6.94
C ASP A 18 2.85 -2.24 7.32
N ALA A 19 4.05 -2.75 7.61
CA ALA A 19 4.24 -4.16 7.93
C ALA A 19 3.53 -4.59 9.22
N ALA A 20 3.42 -3.71 10.22
CA ALA A 20 2.81 -4.03 11.51
C ALA A 20 1.28 -4.16 11.38
N SER A 21 0.64 -3.21 10.71
CA SER A 21 -0.81 -3.23 10.48
C SER A 21 -1.24 -4.40 9.59
N VAL A 22 -0.46 -4.73 8.56
CA VAL A 22 -0.69 -5.92 7.72
C VAL A 22 -0.50 -7.21 8.52
N SER A 23 0.58 -7.32 9.30
CA SER A 23 0.84 -8.49 10.15
C SER A 23 -0.30 -8.73 11.13
N ALA A 24 -0.78 -7.67 11.80
CA ALA A 24 -1.93 -7.75 12.70
C ALA A 24 -3.22 -8.18 11.98
N ALA A 25 -3.47 -7.67 10.77
CA ALA A 25 -4.63 -8.08 9.97
C ALA A 25 -4.59 -9.57 9.62
N LEU A 26 -3.43 -10.07 9.21
CA LEU A 26 -3.21 -11.48 8.87
C LEU A 26 -3.38 -12.37 10.11
N ALA A 27 -2.77 -12.01 11.23
CA ALA A 27 -2.87 -12.75 12.48
C ALA A 27 -4.32 -12.85 13.01
N THR A 28 -5.13 -11.83 12.76
CA THR A 28 -6.53 -11.76 13.20
C THR A 28 -7.54 -12.23 12.14
N GLY A 29 -7.10 -12.58 10.93
CA GLY A 29 -7.98 -12.96 9.83
C GLY A 29 -8.89 -11.82 9.34
N ARG A 30 -8.48 -10.56 9.53
CA ARG A 30 -9.28 -9.39 9.13
C ARG A 30 -9.19 -9.20 7.61
N SER A 31 -10.33 -9.25 6.92
CA SER A 31 -10.41 -9.00 5.48
C SER A 31 -10.23 -7.52 5.12
N GLY A 32 -9.55 -7.26 4.00
CA GLY A 32 -9.44 -5.93 3.39
C GLY A 32 -10.44 -5.67 2.27
N ILE A 33 -11.28 -6.65 1.93
CA ILE A 33 -12.27 -6.55 0.85
C ILE A 33 -13.49 -5.78 1.35
N ARG A 34 -13.88 -4.75 0.60
CA ARG A 34 -15.06 -3.93 0.88
C ARG A 34 -15.88 -3.68 -0.37
N ARG A 35 -17.14 -3.27 -0.17
CA ARG A 35 -18.00 -2.77 -1.24
C ARG A 35 -17.44 -1.44 -1.78
N VAL A 36 -17.43 -1.29 -3.10
CA VAL A 36 -17.01 -0.06 -3.79
C VAL A 36 -18.23 0.51 -4.52
N ALA A 37 -18.81 1.58 -3.98
CA ALA A 37 -20.07 2.13 -4.49
C ALA A 37 -19.99 2.54 -5.96
N SER A 38 -18.89 3.16 -6.36
CA SER A 38 -18.66 3.61 -7.74
C SER A 38 -18.67 2.47 -8.75
N TYR A 39 -18.34 1.23 -8.37
CA TYR A 39 -18.38 0.10 -9.30
C TYR A 39 -19.82 -0.22 -9.73
N ALA A 40 -20.80 -0.02 -8.85
CA ALA A 40 -22.21 -0.17 -9.22
C ALA A 40 -22.66 0.97 -10.15
N GLU A 41 -22.21 2.21 -9.89
CA GLU A 41 -22.47 3.37 -10.74
C GLU A 41 -21.89 3.20 -12.15
N TYR A 42 -20.75 2.52 -12.26
CA TYR A 42 -20.11 2.17 -13.53
C TYR A 42 -20.74 0.96 -14.23
N GLY A 43 -21.77 0.33 -13.65
CA GLY A 43 -22.41 -0.86 -14.22
C GLY A 43 -21.55 -2.12 -14.18
N LEU A 44 -20.53 -2.16 -13.31
CA LEU A 44 -19.67 -3.34 -13.17
C LEU A 44 -20.40 -4.48 -12.46
N ARG A 45 -20.15 -5.71 -12.94
CA ARG A 45 -20.69 -6.92 -12.31
C ARG A 45 -20.13 -7.14 -10.90
N SER A 46 -18.82 -6.93 -10.71
CA SER A 46 -18.22 -6.97 -9.38
C SER A 46 -18.36 -5.61 -8.70
N GLN A 47 -18.82 -5.61 -7.45
CA GLN A 47 -19.03 -4.39 -6.64
C GLN A 47 -18.15 -4.38 -5.39
N VAL A 48 -17.13 -5.23 -5.34
CA VAL A 48 -16.22 -5.38 -4.20
C VAL A 48 -14.77 -5.36 -4.67
N ALA A 49 -13.88 -4.80 -3.84
CA ALA A 49 -12.44 -4.82 -4.07
C ALA A 49 -11.66 -4.62 -2.76
N GLY A 50 -10.39 -5.04 -2.79
CA GLY A 50 -9.41 -4.72 -1.76
C GLY A 50 -8.61 -3.49 -2.17
N VAL A 51 -9.17 -2.29 -1.93
CA VAL A 51 -8.49 -1.03 -2.26
C VAL A 51 -7.72 -0.55 -1.02
N PRO A 52 -6.44 -0.14 -1.10
CA PRO A 52 -5.76 0.51 0.02
C PRO A 52 -6.55 1.72 0.55
N VAL A 53 -6.51 1.98 1.85
CA VAL A 53 -7.08 3.19 2.45
C VAL A 53 -5.92 4.06 2.90
N ILE A 54 -5.57 5.06 2.09
CA ILE A 54 -4.37 5.85 2.32
C ILE A 54 -4.54 7.27 1.76
N ASP A 55 -4.03 8.25 2.50
CA ASP A 55 -3.97 9.65 2.08
C ASP A 55 -2.60 9.93 1.45
N LEU A 56 -2.50 9.70 0.14
CA LEU A 56 -1.26 9.90 -0.62
C LEU A 56 -0.76 11.36 -0.56
N PRO A 57 -1.60 12.40 -0.73
CA PRO A 57 -1.19 13.79 -0.54
C PRO A 57 -0.56 14.13 0.82
N ALA A 58 -0.92 13.41 1.89
CA ALA A 58 -0.32 13.61 3.21
C ALA A 58 1.06 12.94 3.37
N LEU A 59 1.40 12.00 2.48
CA LEU A 59 2.61 11.17 2.57
C LEU A 59 3.65 11.47 1.50
N ILE A 60 3.24 12.07 0.39
CA ILE A 60 4.09 12.36 -0.76
C ILE A 60 3.99 13.85 -1.09
N ASP A 61 5.14 14.49 -1.29
CA ASP A 61 5.17 15.89 -1.73
C ASP A 61 4.41 16.07 -3.06
N ARG A 62 3.65 17.16 -3.14
CA ARG A 62 2.80 17.46 -4.30
C ARG A 62 3.59 17.54 -5.62
N ARG A 63 4.86 17.97 -5.58
CA ARG A 63 5.73 18.07 -6.77
C ARG A 63 6.02 16.71 -7.36
N ASP A 64 6.14 15.68 -6.53
CA ASP A 64 6.42 14.32 -6.96
C ASP A 64 5.12 13.60 -7.32
N LEU A 65 4.08 13.76 -6.50
CA LEU A 65 2.79 13.12 -6.69
C LEU A 65 2.14 13.45 -8.05
N ARG A 66 2.34 14.65 -8.59
CA ARG A 66 1.78 15.05 -9.90
C ARG A 66 2.27 14.20 -11.09
N PHE A 67 3.34 13.43 -10.91
CA PHE A 67 3.88 12.53 -11.93
C PHE A 67 3.59 11.05 -11.65
N MET A 68 2.82 10.75 -10.59
CA MET A 68 2.55 9.40 -10.15
C MET A 68 1.08 9.05 -10.35
N GLY A 69 0.81 7.92 -11.02
CA GLY A 69 -0.47 7.23 -10.86
C GLY A 69 -0.53 6.49 -9.51
N ASP A 70 -1.72 6.05 -9.10
CA ASP A 70 -1.95 5.42 -7.79
C ASP A 70 -0.96 4.29 -7.48
N ALA A 71 -0.67 3.41 -8.44
CA ALA A 71 0.26 2.30 -8.25
C ALA A 71 1.69 2.79 -7.94
N ALA A 72 2.16 3.84 -8.62
CA ALA A 72 3.47 4.42 -8.38
C ALA A 72 3.52 5.12 -7.02
N ALA A 73 2.46 5.82 -6.64
CA ALA A 73 2.35 6.45 -5.33
C ALA A 73 2.33 5.44 -4.18
N TYR A 74 1.59 4.33 -4.31
CA TYR A 74 1.60 3.24 -3.33
C TYR A 74 2.99 2.60 -3.19
N ALA A 75 3.69 2.42 -4.31
CA ALA A 75 5.05 1.90 -4.32
C ALA A 75 6.04 2.88 -3.67
N ALA A 76 5.87 4.20 -3.87
CA ALA A 76 6.70 5.21 -3.25
C ALA A 76 6.57 5.21 -1.71
N VAL A 77 5.34 5.10 -1.19
CA VAL A 77 5.12 4.96 0.26
C VAL A 77 5.78 3.69 0.81
N ALA A 78 5.56 2.54 0.15
CA ALA A 78 6.17 1.27 0.56
C ALA A 78 7.71 1.32 0.48
N MET A 79 8.27 1.99 -0.51
CA MET A 79 9.71 2.18 -0.66
C MET A 79 10.29 3.03 0.47
N ALA A 80 9.62 4.11 0.86
CA ALA A 80 10.06 4.96 1.97
C ALA A 80 10.17 4.17 3.28
N ASP A 81 9.19 3.31 3.56
CA ASP A 81 9.23 2.41 4.71
C ASP A 81 10.35 1.37 4.62
N ALA A 82 10.58 0.78 3.44
CA ALA A 82 11.66 -0.18 3.24
C ALA A 82 13.06 0.45 3.44
N ILE A 83 13.28 1.66 2.92
CA ILE A 83 14.52 2.42 3.12
C ILE A 83 14.72 2.71 4.59
N ARG A 84 13.69 3.23 5.27
CA ARG A 84 13.74 3.52 6.71
C ARG A 84 14.03 2.27 7.54
N MET A 85 13.39 1.15 7.23
CA MET A 85 13.60 -0.11 7.95
C MET A 85 15.00 -0.69 7.73
N SER A 86 15.56 -0.53 6.52
CA SER A 86 16.91 -1.00 6.19
C SER A 86 18.03 -0.12 6.76
N GLY A 87 17.72 1.07 7.27
CA GLY A 87 18.70 1.99 7.84
C GLY A 87 19.66 2.59 6.80
N LEU A 88 19.26 2.63 5.53
CA LEU A 88 20.04 3.25 4.47
C LEU A 88 19.98 4.78 4.59
N THR A 89 21.12 5.44 4.34
CA THR A 89 21.33 6.90 4.44
C THR A 89 21.75 7.51 3.12
#